data_AF-A0AAV6A5B6-F1
#
_entry.id   AF-A0AAV6A5B6-F1
#
_cell.length_a   1.000
_cell.length_b   1.000
_cell.length_c   1.000
_cell.angle_alpha   90.00
_cell.angle_beta   90.00
_cell.angle_gamma   90.00
#
_symmetry.space_group_name_H-M   'P 1'
#
loop_
_entity.id
_entity.type
_entity.pdbx_description
1 polymer ?
#
loop_
_entity_poly.entity_id
_entity_poly.type
_entity_poly.pdbx_seq_one_letter_code
_entity_poly.pdbx_strand_id
1 'polypeptide(L)' 'MGQIAFGGAMSHVLDPEYYQAACGDLGRQKVTEAMEAIARMGDRLVERKPDALIVVADDHMNAFSFNC' A
#
# COMPACT_ATOMS: atom_id res chain seq x y z
N MET A 1 -0.78 -8.24 -27.73
CA MET A 1 -1.07 -6.96 -27.04
C MET A 1 -1.04 -7.23 -25.54
N GLY A 2 -0.44 -6.36 -24.73
CA GLY A 2 -0.42 -6.54 -23.26
C GLY A 2 -1.82 -6.33 -22.65
N GLN A 3 -2.07 -6.91 -21.47
CA GLN A 3 -3.34 -6.83 -20.75
C GLN A 3 -3.11 -6.46 -19.27
N ILE A 4 -4.05 -5.72 -18.68
CA ILE A 4 -4.08 -5.50 -17.23
C ILE A 4 -4.74 -6.71 -16.57
N ALA A 5 -3.94 -7.54 -15.89
CA ALA A 5 -4.44 -8.75 -15.23
C ALA A 5 -5.09 -8.48 -13.87
N PHE A 6 -4.75 -7.36 -13.22
CA PHE A 6 -5.25 -6.97 -11.92
C PHE A 6 -5.11 -5.45 -11.70
N GLY A 7 -6.02 -4.86 -10.93
CA GLY A 7 -5.94 -3.48 -10.46
C GLY A 7 -6.31 -3.39 -8.98
N GLY A 8 -5.59 -2.56 -8.23
CA GLY A 8 -5.81 -2.36 -6.80
C GLY A 8 -5.26 -1.01 -6.34
N ALA A 9 -5.73 -0.57 -5.18
CA ALA A 9 -5.25 0.63 -4.50
C ALA A 9 -5.05 0.31 -3.02
N MET A 10 -4.01 0.88 -2.43
CA MET A 10 -3.69 0.68 -1.02
C MET A 10 -3.06 1.95 -0.43
N SER A 11 -3.19 2.12 0.88
CA SER A 11 -2.37 3.10 1.60
C SER A 11 -0.91 2.66 1.56
N HIS A 12 0.02 3.60 1.36
CA HIS A 12 1.45 3.38 1.55
C HIS A 12 1.95 3.84 2.93
N VAL A 13 1.04 4.28 3.80
CA VAL A 13 1.30 4.58 5.21
C VAL A 13 0.55 3.56 6.07
N LEU A 14 1.26 2.55 6.54
CA LEU A 14 0.75 1.40 7.31
C LEU A 14 1.63 1.16 8.53
N ASP A 15 1.48 2.00 9.55
CA ASP A 15 2.31 1.99 10.76
C ASP A 15 1.42 1.90 12.03
N PRO A 16 1.29 0.70 12.64
CA PRO A 16 0.49 0.48 13.84
C PRO A 16 0.88 1.39 15.02
N GLU A 17 2.16 1.60 15.26
CA GLU A 17 2.68 2.41 16.35
C GLU A 17 2.37 3.90 16.12
N TYR A 18 2.56 4.41 14.91
CA TYR A 18 2.18 5.78 14.53
C TYR A 18 0.69 6.02 14.74
N TYR A 19 -0.18 5.13 14.23
CA TYR A 19 -1.62 5.30 14.38
C TYR A 19 -2.10 5.08 15.80
N GLN A 20 -1.40 4.26 16.61
CA GLN A 20 -1.68 4.19 18.04
C GLN A 20 -1.35 5.50 18.74
N ALA A 21 -0.20 6.10 18.45
CA ALA A 21 0.21 7.36 19.05
C ALA A 21 -0.74 8.52 18.65
N ALA A 22 -1.19 8.55 17.40
CA ALA A 22 -2.04 9.61 16.87
C ALA A 22 -3.53 9.45 17.22
N CYS A 23 -4.04 8.21 17.22
CA CYS A 23 -5.48 7.91 17.28
C CYS A 23 -5.86 6.90 18.37
N GLY A 24 -4.94 6.52 19.25
CA GLY A 24 -5.14 5.51 20.28
C GLY A 24 -5.32 4.09 19.74
N ASP A 25 -5.82 3.18 20.57
CA ASP A 25 -5.95 1.75 20.23
C ASP A 25 -6.86 1.52 19.01
N LEU A 26 -7.86 2.37 18.80
CA LEU A 26 -8.70 2.32 17.61
C LEU A 26 -7.90 2.58 16.32
N GLY A 27 -6.91 3.47 16.38
CA GLY A 27 -5.98 3.72 15.28
C GLY A 27 -5.18 2.47 14.92
N ARG A 28 -4.55 1.85 15.93
CA ARG A 28 -3.81 0.58 15.77
C ARG A 28 -4.70 -0.51 15.19
N GLN A 29 -5.93 -0.65 15.69
CA GLN A 29 -6.87 -1.66 15.21
C GLN A 29 -7.17 -1.45 13.72
N LYS A 30 -7.57 -0.23 13.32
CA LYS A 30 -7.96 0.05 11.93
C LYS A 30 -6.83 -0.12 10.94
N VAL A 31 -5.61 0.31 11.27
CA VAL A 31 -4.47 0.11 10.35
C VAL A 31 -4.09 -1.36 10.25
N THR A 32 -4.17 -2.12 11.34
CA THR A 32 -3.96 -3.58 11.30
C THR A 32 -5.00 -4.27 10.40
N GLU A 33 -6.27 -3.92 10.54
CA GLU A 33 -7.35 -4.44 9.68
C GLU A 33 -7.14 -4.07 8.20
N ALA A 34 -6.66 -2.85 7.92
CA ALA A 34 -6.31 -2.43 6.56
C ALA A 34 -5.13 -3.23 5.99
N MET A 35 -4.09 -3.47 6.81
CA MET A 35 -2.94 -4.30 6.42
C MET A 35 -3.38 -5.73 6.06
N GLU A 36 -4.27 -6.34 6.83
CA GLU A 36 -4.81 -7.66 6.52
C GLU A 36 -5.61 -7.66 5.20
N ALA A 37 -6.41 -6.62 4.95
CA ALA A 37 -7.16 -6.49 3.71
C ALA A 37 -6.24 -6.34 2.50
N ILE A 38 -5.13 -5.60 2.65
CA ILE A 38 -4.10 -5.43 1.63
C ILE A 38 -3.37 -6.76 1.37
N ALA A 39 -3.07 -7.53 2.41
CA ALA A 39 -2.48 -8.87 2.26
C ALA A 39 -3.39 -9.80 1.44
N ARG A 40 -4.69 -9.85 1.76
CA ARG A 40 -5.69 -10.62 0.97
C ARG A 40 -5.82 -10.12 -0.47
N MET A 41 -5.66 -8.82 -0.71
CA MET A 41 -5.59 -8.28 -2.07
C MET A 41 -4.33 -8.75 -2.80
N GLY A 42 -3.19 -8.80 -2.11
CA GLY A 42 -1.93 -9.35 -2.60
C GLY A 42 -2.06 -10.80 -3.03
N ASP A 43 -2.71 -11.65 -2.22
CA ASP A 43 -2.98 -13.05 -2.58
C ASP A 43 -3.75 -13.16 -3.90
N ARG A 44 -4.82 -12.37 -4.04
CA ARG A 44 -5.62 -12.31 -5.28
C ARG A 44 -4.83 -11.79 -6.48
N LEU A 45 -3.86 -10.89 -6.28
CA LEU A 45 -2.97 -10.43 -7.35
C LEU A 45 -2.00 -11.53 -7.77
N VAL A 46 -1.39 -12.24 -6.82
CA VAL A 46 -0.45 -13.34 -7.08
C VAL A 46 -1.13 -14.47 -7.86
N GLU A 47 -2.39 -14.79 -7.53
CA GLU A 47 -3.20 -15.77 -8.28
C GLU A 47 -3.35 -15.43 -9.76
N ARG A 48 -3.30 -14.14 -10.14
CA ARG A 48 -3.37 -13.70 -11.54
C ARG A 48 -2.08 -13.89 -12.31
N LYS A 49 -0.97 -14.21 -11.63
CA LYS A 49 0.36 -14.42 -12.21
C LYS A 49 0.75 -13.31 -13.20
N PRO A 50 0.72 -12.03 -12.80
CA PRO A 50 1.11 -10.94 -13.68
C PRO A 50 2.60 -11.05 -14.03
N ASP A 51 2.96 -10.80 -15.29
CA ASP A 51 4.36 -10.78 -15.72
C ASP A 51 5.12 -9.55 -15.20
N ALA A 52 4.40 -8.48 -14.83
CA ALA A 52 4.95 -7.25 -14.30
C ALA A 52 3.98 -6.58 -13.32
N LEU A 53 4.53 -5.85 -12.34
CA LEU A 53 3.79 -4.99 -11.43
C LEU A 53 4.16 -3.52 -11.72
N ILE A 54 3.15 -2.70 -12.03
CA ILE A 54 3.30 -1.26 -12.14
C ILE A 54 2.82 -0.63 -10.83
N VAL A 55 3.72 0.05 -10.13
CA VAL A 55 3.40 0.80 -8.91
C VAL A 55 3.41 2.28 -9.24
N VAL A 56 2.30 2.96 -8.92
CA VAL A 56 2.16 4.41 -9.02
C VAL A 56 2.05 4.95 -7.60
N ALA A 57 3.05 5.72 -7.18
CA ALA A 57 3.11 6.35 -5.86
C ALA A 57 3.74 7.73 -5.99
N ASP A 58 3.44 8.60 -5.04
CA ASP A 58 4.11 9.89 -4.90
C ASP A 58 5.55 9.71 -4.38
N ASP A 59 6.46 10.57 -4.83
CA ASP A 59 7.82 10.60 -4.30
C ASP A 59 7.85 11.38 -2.98
N HIS A 60 8.36 10.74 -1.92
CA HIS A 60 8.56 11.37 -0.60
C HIS A 60 9.95 11.99 -0.50
N MET A 61 10.34 12.75 -1.52
CA MET A 61 11.66 13.37 -1.69
C MET A 61 12.84 12.37 -1.69
N ASN A 62 12.63 11.14 -2.17
CA ASN A 62 13.67 10.13 -2.24
C ASN A 62 14.35 10.11 -3.61
N ALA A 63 13.55 10.12 -4.67
CA ALA A 63 14.04 10.12 -6.05
C ALA A 63 14.30 11.53 -6.56
N PHE A 64 13.47 12.48 -6.15
CA PHE A 64 13.58 13.89 -6.54
C PHE A 64 13.80 14.75 -5.29
N SER A 65 14.65 15.76 -5.43
CA SER A 65 14.84 16.78 -4.39
C SER A 65 14.52 18.15 -4.98
N PHE A 66 13.81 18.97 -4.22
CA PHE A 66 13.56 20.36 -4.55
C PHE A 66 14.61 21.25 -3.87
N ASN A 67 15.87 21.12 -4.29
CA ASN A 67 16.85 22.17 -4.00
C ASN A 67 16.53 23.36 -4.91
N CYS A 68 15.77 24.32 -4.38
CA CYS A 68 15.65 25.66 -4.94
C CYS A 68 16.72 26.60 -4.36
#